data_AF-A0A7S1SJ83-F1
#
_entry.id   AF-A0A7S1SJ83-F1
#
_cell.length_a   1.000
_cell.length_b   1.000
_cell.length_c   1.000
_cell.angle_alpha   90.00
_cell.angle_beta   90.00
_cell.angle_gamma   90.00
#
_symmetry.space_group_name_H-M   'P 1'
#
loop_
_entity.id
_entity.type
_entity.pdbx_description
1 polymer ?
#
loop_
_entity_poly.entity_id
_entity_poly.type
_entity_poly.pdbx_seq_one_letter_code
_entity_poly.pdbx_strand_id
1 'polypeptide(L)'
;MWHGEMVAIANATEILGAEEFQRRARSLELYTSAEPCPMCASTAVWAGLRTVIFGSSIQTLVRDGYPQIEIAMEEVVSRLSPHFTPTGSKAGRAPFRMALVPGFLKEETDPLYKHTAPVAVPIVNADS
;
A
#
# COMPACT_ATOMS: atom_id res chain seq x y z
N MET A 1 -13.17 8.57 3.61
CA MET A 1 -12.39 8.67 2.36
C MET A 1 -11.78 7.30 2.11
N TRP A 2 -12.17 6.63 1.02
CA TRP A 2 -11.70 5.28 0.67
C TRP A 2 -10.79 5.37 -0.56
N HIS A 3 -9.52 4.98 -0.43
CA HIS A 3 -8.60 4.91 -1.56
C HIS A 3 -8.85 3.67 -2.41
N GLY A 4 -8.33 3.66 -3.65
CA GLY A 4 -8.53 2.57 -4.59
C GLY A 4 -8.10 1.21 -4.04
N GLU A 5 -7.00 1.15 -3.29
CA GLU A 5 -6.48 -0.07 -2.66
C GLU A 5 -7.42 -0.60 -1.58
N MET A 6 -7.98 0.29 -0.76
CA MET A 6 -8.96 -0.08 0.27
C MET A 6 -10.21 -0.65 -0.36
N VAL A 7 -10.70 -0.01 -1.44
CA VAL A 7 -11.86 -0.48 -2.20
C VAL A 7 -11.58 -1.83 -2.86
N ALA A 8 -10.39 -2.02 -3.45
CA ALA A 8 -10.00 -3.28 -4.07
C ALA A 8 -9.99 -4.44 -3.07
N ILE A 9 -9.38 -4.23 -1.88
CA ILE A 9 -9.34 -5.24 -0.81
C ILE A 9 -10.74 -5.51 -0.26
N ALA A 10 -11.55 -4.47 -0.04
CA ALA A 10 -12.92 -4.60 0.44
C ALA A 10 -13.78 -5.41 -0.55
N ASN A 11 -13.77 -5.05 -1.83
CA ASN A 11 -14.51 -5.75 -2.88
C ASN A 11 -14.07 -7.21 -3.02
N ALA A 12 -12.75 -7.48 -2.98
CA ALA A 12 -12.24 -8.85 -3.01
C ALA A 12 -12.71 -9.67 -1.80
N THR A 13 -12.77 -9.04 -0.62
CA THR A 13 -13.29 -9.66 0.61
C THR A 13 -14.78 -9.94 0.51
N GLU A 14 -15.56 -9.04 -0.10
CA GLU A 14 -17.00 -9.23 -0.33
C GLU A 14 -17.27 -10.35 -1.32
N ILE A 15 -16.55 -10.39 -2.45
CA ILE A 15 -16.73 -11.40 -3.50
C ILE A 15 -16.36 -12.81 -3.02
N LEU A 16 -15.23 -12.95 -2.31
CA LEU A 16 -14.75 -14.26 -1.84
C LEU A 16 -15.41 -14.67 -0.52
N GLY A 17 -15.89 -13.71 0.27
CA GLY A 17 -16.16 -13.89 1.69
C GLY A 17 -14.88 -13.80 2.52
N ALA A 18 -14.99 -13.27 3.74
CA ALA A 18 -13.85 -12.95 4.59
C ALA A 18 -12.93 -14.15 4.88
N GLU A 19 -13.50 -15.33 5.13
CA GLU A 19 -12.71 -16.52 5.44
C GLU A 19 -11.90 -17.02 4.22
N GLU A 20 -12.52 -17.05 3.04
CA GLU A 20 -11.84 -17.48 1.80
C GLU A 20 -10.80 -16.46 1.35
N PHE A 21 -11.11 -15.16 1.45
CA PHE A 21 -10.15 -14.10 1.20
C PHE A 21 -8.90 -14.30 2.07
N GLN A 22 -9.06 -14.53 3.38
CA GLN A 22 -7.93 -14.75 4.29
C GLN A 22 -7.16 -16.04 3.98
N ARG A 23 -7.83 -17.12 3.56
CA ARG A 23 -7.15 -18.35 3.09
C ARG A 23 -6.27 -18.06 1.88
N ARG A 24 -6.78 -17.25 0.94
CA ARG A 24 -6.14 -16.95 -0.35
C ARG A 24 -5.19 -15.76 -0.31
N ALA A 25 -5.23 -14.88 0.69
CA ALA A 25 -4.50 -13.60 0.68
C ALA A 25 -3.00 -13.75 0.36
N ARG A 26 -2.33 -14.76 0.95
CA ARG A 26 -0.91 -15.09 0.65
C ARG A 26 -0.66 -15.61 -0.77
N SER A 27 -1.69 -15.75 -1.59
CA SER A 27 -1.63 -16.09 -3.01
C SER A 27 -2.06 -14.94 -3.94
N LEU A 28 -2.61 -13.85 -3.38
CA LEU A 28 -3.12 -12.71 -4.11
C LEU A 28 -2.06 -11.61 -4.25
N GLU A 29 -2.22 -10.83 -5.30
CA GLU A 29 -1.38 -9.69 -5.65
C GLU A 29 -2.27 -8.46 -5.83
N LEU A 30 -1.82 -7.32 -5.30
CA LEU A 30 -2.48 -6.04 -5.48
C LEU A 30 -1.74 -5.24 -6.54
N TYR A 31 -2.44 -4.91 -7.63
CA TYR A 31 -1.98 -3.97 -8.64
C TYR A 31 -2.61 -2.62 -8.37
N THR A 32 -1.80 -1.58 -8.28
CA THR A 32 -2.26 -0.20 -8.08
C THR A 32 -1.47 0.75 -8.97
N SER A 33 -2.09 1.83 -9.43
CA SER A 33 -1.44 2.80 -10.32
C SER A 33 -0.41 3.68 -9.61
N ALA A 34 -0.56 3.87 -8.30
CA ALA A 34 0.40 4.59 -7.47
C ALA A 34 0.75 3.79 -6.23
N GLU A 35 1.93 4.08 -5.67
CA GLU A 35 2.40 3.51 -4.41
C GLU A 35 1.38 3.75 -3.30
N PRO A 36 0.95 2.69 -2.58
CA PRO A 36 -0.02 2.84 -1.52
C PRO A 36 0.46 3.80 -0.44
N CYS A 37 -0.39 4.76 -0.05
CA CYS A 37 -0.11 5.59 1.11
C CYS A 37 -0.01 4.72 2.40
N PRO A 38 0.54 5.24 3.51
CA PRO A 38 0.82 4.42 4.69
C PRO A 38 -0.40 3.70 5.28
N MET A 39 -1.59 4.28 5.13
CA MET A 39 -2.85 3.62 5.48
C MET A 39 -3.10 2.39 4.61
N CYS A 40 -3.02 2.53 3.29
CA CYS A 40 -3.29 1.45 2.33
C CYS A 40 -2.20 0.38 2.37
N ALA A 41 -0.94 0.80 2.53
CA ALA A 41 0.20 -0.08 2.76
C ALA A 41 -0.03 -0.99 3.98
N SER A 42 -0.40 -0.38 5.11
CA SER A 42 -0.73 -1.11 6.34
C SER A 42 -1.89 -2.08 6.13
N THR A 43 -2.95 -1.66 5.41
CA THR A 43 -4.07 -2.54 5.09
C THR A 43 -3.65 -3.74 4.26
N ALA A 44 -2.84 -3.56 3.21
CA ALA A 44 -2.34 -4.66 2.40
C ALA A 44 -1.51 -5.66 3.22
N VAL A 45 -0.68 -5.15 4.12
CA VAL A 45 0.13 -5.94 5.08
C VAL A 45 -0.77 -6.74 6.02
N TRP A 46 -1.74 -6.10 6.67
CA TRP A 46 -2.66 -6.76 7.60
C TRP A 46 -3.62 -7.73 6.92
N ALA A 47 -4.00 -7.46 5.68
CA ALA A 47 -4.74 -8.39 4.83
C ALA A 47 -3.90 -9.63 4.46
N GLY A 48 -2.58 -9.57 4.60
CA GLY A 48 -1.68 -10.69 4.34
C GLY A 48 -1.46 -10.97 2.86
N LEU A 49 -1.56 -9.94 2.01
CA LEU A 49 -1.30 -10.05 0.57
C LEU A 49 0.15 -10.46 0.30
N ARG A 50 0.38 -11.24 -0.75
CA ARG A 50 1.73 -11.72 -1.09
C ARG A 50 2.59 -10.63 -1.70
N THR A 51 2.01 -9.90 -2.64
CA THR A 51 2.75 -8.95 -3.48
C THR A 51 1.93 -7.68 -3.65
N VAL A 52 2.61 -6.53 -3.61
CA VAL A 52 2.04 -5.26 -4.06
C VAL A 52 2.87 -4.74 -5.23
N ILE A 53 2.20 -4.46 -6.33
CA ILE A 53 2.75 -3.98 -7.59
C ILE A 53 2.21 -2.58 -7.79
N PHE A 54 3.11 -1.61 -7.97
CA PHE A 54 2.71 -0.21 -8.10
C PHE A 54 3.56 0.54 -9.12
N GLY A 55 2.95 1.51 -9.79
CA GLY A 55 3.61 2.37 -10.78
C GLY A 55 4.31 3.56 -10.15
N SER A 56 3.57 4.66 -10.00
CA SER A 56 4.09 5.94 -9.52
C SER A 56 4.48 5.90 -8.05
N SER A 57 5.69 6.34 -7.70
CA SER A 57 6.14 6.35 -6.30
C SER A 57 5.56 7.51 -5.50
N ILE A 58 5.56 7.41 -4.16
CA ILE A 58 5.19 8.49 -3.26
C ILE A 58 6.05 9.74 -3.52
N GLN A 59 7.34 9.59 -3.80
CA GLN A 59 8.20 10.75 -4.12
C GLN A 59 7.76 11.43 -5.42
N THR A 60 7.34 10.66 -6.43
CA THR A 60 6.76 11.21 -7.66
C THR A 60 5.45 11.93 -7.36
N LEU A 61 4.54 11.35 -6.58
CA LEU A 61 3.30 11.99 -6.18
C LEU A 61 3.56 13.32 -5.46
N VAL A 62 4.44 13.33 -4.46
CA VAL A 62 4.80 14.53 -3.68
C VAL A 62 5.41 15.60 -4.57
N ARG A 63 6.37 15.23 -5.41
CA ARG A 63 7.01 16.14 -6.38
C ARG A 63 5.98 16.79 -7.31
N ASP A 64 4.98 16.02 -7.72
CA ASP A 64 3.93 16.45 -8.64
C ASP A 64 2.72 17.07 -7.91
N GLY A 65 2.88 17.40 -6.62
CA GLY A 65 1.93 18.19 -5.83
C GLY A 65 0.78 17.41 -5.20
N TYR A 66 0.79 16.07 -5.28
CA TYR A 66 -0.20 15.23 -4.61
C TYR A 66 0.11 15.11 -3.11
N PRO A 67 -0.84 15.47 -2.22
CA PRO A 67 -0.64 15.32 -0.78
C PRO A 67 -0.43 13.86 -0.38
N GLN A 68 0.67 13.58 0.30
CA GLN A 68 0.99 12.25 0.81
C GLN A 68 1.67 12.33 2.18
N ILE A 69 1.49 11.28 2.99
CA ILE A 69 2.38 11.02 4.11
C ILE A 69 3.58 10.29 3.54
N GLU A 70 4.77 10.88 3.63
CA GLU A 70 6.00 10.43 2.96
C GLU A 70 6.66 9.21 3.62
N ILE A 71 5.89 8.15 3.86
CA ILE A 71 6.40 6.85 4.29
C ILE A 71 6.19 5.89 3.12
N ALA A 72 7.30 5.49 2.50
CA ALA A 72 7.29 4.53 1.40
C ALA A 72 6.72 3.18 1.86
N MET A 73 6.10 2.46 0.93
CA MET A 73 5.61 1.09 1.13
C MET A 73 6.75 0.17 1.59
N GLU A 74 7.96 0.35 1.03
CA GLU A 74 9.15 -0.39 1.44
C GLU A 74 9.48 -0.20 2.92
N GLU A 75 9.35 1.03 3.42
CA GLU A 75 9.57 1.33 4.83
C GLU A 75 8.50 0.71 5.73
N VAL A 76 7.24 0.71 5.32
CA VAL A 76 6.18 0.01 6.07
C VAL A 76 6.49 -1.49 6.20
N VAL A 77 6.95 -2.12 5.11
CA VAL A 77 7.30 -3.55 5.09
C VAL A 77 8.60 -3.82 5.86
N SER A 78 9.58 -2.90 5.85
CA SER A 78 10.84 -3.04 6.58
C SER A 78 10.63 -3.05 8.11
N ARG A 79 9.58 -2.39 8.58
CA ARG A 79 9.25 -2.21 10.01
C ARG A 79 8.40 -3.31 10.63
N LEU A 80 8.10 -4.38 9.89
CA LEU A 80 7.36 -5.52 10.44
C LEU A 80 8.16 -6.18 11.56
N SER A 81 7.49 -6.47 12.68
CA SER A 81 8.13 -7.19 13.78
C SER A 81 8.53 -8.61 13.33
N PRO A 82 9.57 -9.22 13.93
CA PRO A 82 10.03 -10.56 13.55
C PRO A 82 8.97 -11.66 13.62
N HIS A 83 7.94 -11.46 14.44
CA HIS A 83 6.82 -12.38 14.65
C HIS A 83 5.51 -11.86 14.06
N PHE A 84 5.57 -10.86 13.17
CA PHE A 84 4.39 -10.31 12.55
C PHE A 84 3.61 -11.40 11.79
N THR A 85 2.33 -11.53 12.15
CA THR A 85 1.39 -12.40 11.46
C THR A 85 0.15 -11.59 11.07
N PRO A 86 -0.19 -11.53 9.76
CA PRO A 86 -1.42 -10.90 9.30
C PRO A 86 -2.65 -11.53 9.97
N THR A 87 -3.71 -10.74 10.09
CA THR A 87 -4.97 -11.16 10.72
C THR A 87 -5.50 -12.43 10.07
N GLY A 88 -5.93 -13.42 10.87
CA GLY A 88 -6.45 -14.69 10.34
C GLY A 88 -5.38 -15.71 9.92
N SER A 89 -4.08 -15.42 9.99
CA SER A 89 -3.06 -16.48 9.94
C SER A 89 -3.11 -17.37 11.18
N LYS A 90 -3.24 -18.69 10.97
CA LYS A 90 -3.03 -19.68 12.05
C LYS A 90 -1.57 -19.65 12.51
N ALA A 91 -1.38 -19.79 13.82
CA ALA A 91 -0.05 -19.96 14.42
C ALA A 91 0.70 -21.13 13.76
N GLY A 92 2.01 -20.96 13.51
CA GLY A 92 2.88 -21.97 12.88
C GLY A 92 3.07 -21.83 11.36
N ARG A 93 2.44 -20.84 10.70
CA ARG A 93 2.73 -20.51 9.29
C ARG A 93 4.07 -19.75 9.21
N ALA A 94 4.84 -19.99 8.15
CA ALA A 94 6.12 -19.33 7.91
C ALA A 94 6.01 -17.79 8.07
N PRO A 95 7.11 -17.11 8.50
CA PRO A 95 7.14 -15.66 8.69
C PRO A 95 6.53 -14.95 7.49
N PHE A 96 5.67 -13.98 7.76
CA PHE A 96 5.06 -13.20 6.69
C PHE A 96 6.14 -12.37 5.99
N ARG A 97 6.17 -12.44 4.67
CA ARG A 97 6.98 -11.58 3.82
C ARG A 97 6.10 -11.11 2.68
N MET A 98 6.16 -9.81 2.41
CA MET A 98 5.49 -9.19 1.28
C MET A 98 6.56 -8.83 0.24
N ALA A 99 6.32 -9.19 -1.01
CA ALA A 99 7.13 -8.75 -2.13
C ALA A 99 6.60 -7.41 -2.66
N LEU A 100 7.51 -6.53 -3.08
CA LEU A 100 7.17 -5.24 -3.69
C LEU A 100 7.72 -5.20 -5.11
N VAL A 101 6.89 -4.74 -6.05
CA VAL A 101 7.29 -4.49 -7.44
C VAL A 101 7.02 -3.01 -7.75
N PRO A 102 7.99 -2.12 -7.44
CA PRO A 102 7.88 -0.70 -7.73
C PRO A 102 8.09 -0.39 -9.22
N GLY A 103 7.52 0.71 -9.69
CA GLY A 103 7.75 1.23 -11.04
C GLY A 103 7.04 0.46 -12.16
N PHE A 104 6.04 -0.35 -11.85
CA PHE A 104 5.28 -1.10 -12.85
C PHE A 104 4.45 -0.15 -13.73
N LEU A 105 4.78 -0.09 -15.02
CA LEU A 105 4.16 0.85 -15.98
C LEU A 105 4.25 2.31 -15.51
N LYS A 106 5.38 2.70 -14.91
CA LYS A 106 5.54 4.06 -14.37
C LYS A 106 5.43 5.14 -15.45
N GLU A 107 5.85 4.83 -16.68
CA GLU A 107 5.76 5.74 -17.81
C GLU A 107 4.31 6.08 -18.16
N GLU A 108 3.39 5.15 -17.92
CA GLU A 108 1.95 5.31 -18.09
C GLU A 108 1.27 5.88 -16.84
N THR A 109 1.73 5.54 -15.63
CA THR A 109 1.09 5.98 -14.39
C THR A 109 1.51 7.39 -13.97
N ASP A 110 2.79 7.77 -14.13
CA ASP A 110 3.29 9.09 -13.71
C ASP A 110 2.51 10.25 -14.35
N PRO A 111 2.16 10.22 -15.66
CA PRO A 111 1.32 11.25 -16.27
C PRO A 111 -0.07 11.41 -15.64
N LEU A 112 -0.63 10.36 -15.02
CA LEU A 112 -1.95 10.41 -14.38
C LEU A 112 -1.97 11.30 -13.14
N TYR A 113 -0.80 11.51 -12.52
CA TYR A 113 -0.62 12.26 -11.28
C TYR A 113 0.12 13.58 -11.50
N LYS A 114 0.17 14.10 -12.72
CA LYS A 114 0.68 15.44 -12.99
C LYS A 114 -0.39 16.47 -12.68
N HIS A 115 -0.45 16.94 -11.44
CA HIS A 115 -1.24 18.13 -11.11
C HIS A 115 -0.37 19.39 -11.16
N THR A 116 -0.78 20.36 -11.98
CA THR A 116 -0.18 21.70 -12.01
C THR A 116 -0.83 22.58 -10.93
N ALA A 117 -0.26 22.60 -9.71
CA ALA A 117 -0.18 23.77 -8.83
C ALA A 117 0.58 23.42 -7.54
N PRO A 118 1.49 24.28 -7.04
CA PRO A 118 2.18 24.01 -5.79
C PRO A 118 1.25 24.36 -4.62
N VAL A 119 0.97 23.40 -3.75
CA VAL A 119 0.44 23.73 -2.42
C VAL A 119 1.62 23.63 -1.46
N ALA A 120 2.19 24.77 -1.12
CA ALA A 120 3.05 24.88 0.04
C ALA A 120 2.22 24.48 1.27
N VAL A 121 2.45 23.28 1.81
CA VAL A 121 1.90 22.91 3.11
C VAL A 121 2.87 23.47 4.15
N PRO A 122 2.46 24.41 5.01
CA PRO A 122 3.30 24.87 6.10
C PRO A 122 3.65 23.67 6.98
N ILE A 123 4.95 23.41 7.12
CA ILE A 123 5.46 22.47 8.11
C ILE A 123 5.11 23.08 9.46
N VAL A 124 4.19 22.46 10.21
CA VAL A 124 4.08 22.77 11.64
C VAL A 124 5.35 22.22 12.28
N ASN A 125 6.27 23.11 12.66
CA ASN A 125 7.42 22.72 13.46
C ASN A 125 6.88 22.08 14.75
N ALA A 126 7.26 20.83 15.00
CA ALA A 126 6.99 20.15 16.25
C ALA A 126 7.92 20.71 17.32
N ASP A 127 7.65 21.93 17.78
CA ASP A 127 8.19 22.48 19.01
C ASP A 127 7.20 22.20 20.15
N SER A 128 7.36 21.05 20.81
CA SER A 128 7.00 20.82 22.23
C SER A 128 7.58 19.50 22.74
#